data_AF-A0A2A4V350-F1
#
_entry.id   AF-A0A2A4V350-F1
#
_cell.length_a   1.000
_cell.length_b   1.000
_cell.length_c   1.000
_cell.angle_alpha   90.00
_cell.angle_beta   90.00
_cell.angle_gamma   90.00
#
_symmetry.space_group_name_H-M   'P 1'
#
loop_
_entity.id
_entity.type
_entity.pdbx_description
1 polymer ?
#
loop_
_entity_poly.entity_id
_entity_poly.type
_entity_poly.pdbx_seq_one_letter_code
_entity_poly.pdbx_strand_id
1 'polypeptide(L)'
;MKKTILGIVLLSLTACATSYEAGTESQQYADDVHRISMRGNHFSDQSEAQEYALLKAAEVTMDSGYRYFVITNAQDKTKTRHYTSPETTDSSTYSSAYGTSNTNLTASLYGNTITGNATTNTQVYGNSTTTSTTKAAQLHTYVSPGVDVLIKTYKEKPSVGYFDSEQITKYLGSKLNPDRWGKTAATKKKKFNYKALGKAMLTQ
;
A
#
# COMPACT_ATOMS: atom_id res chain seq x y z
N MET A 1 15.16 -34.55 33.22
CA MET A 1 13.84 -33.90 33.05
C MET A 1 13.89 -32.41 32.71
N LYS A 2 14.99 -31.67 32.96
CA LYS A 2 15.15 -30.26 32.52
C LYS A 2 15.53 -30.08 31.03
N LYS A 3 16.13 -31.08 30.39
CA LYS A 3 16.62 -31.00 28.99
C LYS A 3 15.53 -31.22 27.94
N THR A 4 14.37 -31.77 28.31
CA THR A 4 13.25 -32.03 27.40
C THR A 4 12.34 -30.82 27.19
N ILE A 5 12.32 -29.88 28.15
CA ILE A 5 11.52 -28.64 28.05
C ILE A 5 12.13 -27.65 27.05
N LEU A 6 13.46 -27.67 26.86
CA LEU A 6 14.15 -26.76 25.94
C LEU A 6 13.91 -27.12 24.45
N GLY A 7 13.51 -28.35 24.14
CA GLY A 7 13.23 -28.78 22.77
C GLY A 7 11.85 -28.35 22.25
N ILE A 8 10.85 -28.21 23.13
CA ILE A 8 9.48 -27.85 22.75
C ILE A 8 9.34 -26.35 22.44
N VAL A 9 10.08 -25.50 23.15
CA VAL A 9 10.07 -24.04 22.92
C VAL A 9 10.76 -23.66 21.60
N LEU A 10 11.71 -24.47 21.12
CA LEU A 10 12.41 -24.20 19.86
C LEU A 10 11.58 -24.60 18.62
N LEU A 11 10.55 -25.44 18.78
CA LEU A 11 9.67 -25.88 17.69
C LEU A 11 8.49 -24.92 17.44
N SER A 12 8.22 -23.98 18.35
CA SER A 12 7.08 -23.05 18.25
C SER A 12 7.38 -21.76 17.47
N LEU A 13 8.61 -21.52 17.00
CA LEU A 13 8.99 -20.26 16.33
C LEU A 13 8.93 -20.27 14.80
N THR A 14 8.52 -21.36 14.14
CA THR A 14 8.48 -21.42 12.66
C THR A 14 7.11 -21.09 12.04
N ALA A 15 6.15 -20.57 12.80
CA ALA A 15 4.78 -20.36 12.32
C ALA A 15 4.50 -18.98 11.66
N CYS A 16 5.49 -18.11 11.48
CA CYS A 16 5.29 -16.81 10.81
C CYS A 16 5.89 -16.80 9.40
N ALA A 17 5.34 -17.64 8.52
CA ALA A 17 5.53 -17.52 7.08
C ALA A 17 4.16 -17.22 6.43
N THR A 18 3.59 -16.05 6.75
CA THR A 18 2.33 -15.61 6.16
C THR A 18 2.57 -15.03 4.77
N SER A 19 2.72 -15.88 3.75
CA SER A 19 2.89 -15.41 2.37
C SER A 19 1.89 -16.02 1.36
N TYR A 20 0.97 -16.89 1.78
CA TYR A 20 -0.01 -17.49 0.86
C TYR A 20 -1.43 -17.58 1.43
N GLU A 21 -1.58 -17.76 2.74
CA GLU A 21 -2.90 -17.83 3.39
C GLU A 21 -3.49 -16.45 3.69
N ALA A 22 -2.68 -15.39 3.66
CA ALA A 22 -3.11 -14.03 3.93
C ALA A 22 -3.99 -13.52 2.76
N GLY A 23 -5.29 -13.75 2.84
CA GLY A 23 -6.28 -13.27 1.89
C GLY A 23 -6.98 -14.35 1.07
N THR A 24 -6.59 -15.62 1.17
CA THR A 24 -7.28 -16.72 0.47
C THR A 24 -7.90 -17.68 1.48
N GLU A 25 -9.22 -17.84 1.42
CA GLU A 25 -10.00 -18.70 2.29
C GLU A 25 -10.79 -19.73 1.49
N SER A 26 -11.04 -20.88 2.11
CA SER A 26 -11.90 -21.93 1.56
C SER A 26 -12.95 -22.35 2.58
N GLN A 27 -14.19 -22.47 2.13
CA GLN A 27 -15.32 -22.91 2.93
C GLN A 27 -15.98 -24.11 2.24
N GLN A 28 -16.18 -25.19 2.98
CA GLN A 28 -16.89 -26.36 2.48
C GLN A 28 -18.41 -26.16 2.64
N TYR A 29 -19.18 -26.45 1.60
CA TYR A 29 -20.65 -26.44 1.63
C TYR A 29 -21.25 -27.85 1.53
N ALA A 30 -20.56 -28.76 0.86
CA ALA A 30 -20.89 -30.17 0.81
C ALA A 30 -19.60 -30.99 0.67
N ASP A 31 -19.69 -32.32 0.73
CA ASP A 31 -18.53 -33.21 0.59
C ASP A 31 -17.76 -32.98 -0.72
N ASP A 32 -18.47 -32.63 -1.79
CA ASP A 32 -17.92 -32.39 -3.12
C ASP A 32 -18.01 -30.91 -3.57
N VAL A 33 -18.44 -29.99 -2.70
CA VAL A 33 -18.63 -28.57 -3.05
C VAL A 33 -17.90 -27.66 -2.08
N HIS A 34 -17.02 -26.83 -2.63
CA HIS A 34 -16.21 -25.87 -1.87
C HIS A 34 -16.31 -24.48 -2.49
N ARG A 35 -16.39 -23.45 -1.65
CA ARG A 35 -16.28 -22.05 -2.02
C ARG A 35 -14.89 -21.55 -1.67
N ILE A 36 -14.22 -20.92 -2.62
CA ILE A 36 -12.88 -20.37 -2.45
C ILE A 36 -13.01 -18.86 -2.67
N SER A 37 -12.62 -18.07 -1.67
CA SER A 37 -12.56 -16.62 -1.79
C SER A 37 -11.13 -16.12 -1.67
N MET A 38 -10.75 -15.23 -2.57
CA MET A 38 -9.50 -14.50 -2.53
C MET A 38 -9.78 -13.00 -2.38
N ARG A 39 -9.09 -12.36 -1.45
CA ARG A 39 -9.07 -10.92 -1.18
C ARG A 39 -7.65 -10.40 -1.34
N GLY A 40 -7.43 -9.69 -2.45
CA GLY A 40 -6.19 -8.97 -2.71
C GLY A 40 -6.16 -7.62 -2.01
N ASN A 41 -4.95 -7.09 -1.84
CA ASN A 41 -4.74 -5.72 -1.37
C ASN A 41 -4.64 -4.76 -2.57
N HIS A 42 -4.39 -3.47 -2.33
CA HIS A 42 -4.31 -2.50 -3.44
C HIS A 42 -3.05 -2.59 -4.31
N PHE A 43 -2.12 -3.49 -3.98
CA PHE A 43 -0.92 -3.79 -4.74
C PHE A 43 -1.05 -5.08 -5.56
N SER A 44 -2.10 -5.86 -5.33
CA SER A 44 -2.37 -7.09 -6.08
C SER A 44 -3.10 -6.78 -7.37
N ASP A 45 -2.78 -7.51 -8.44
CA ASP A 45 -3.51 -7.46 -9.69
C ASP A 45 -4.73 -8.39 -9.67
N GLN A 46 -5.74 -8.07 -10.49
CA GLN A 46 -6.95 -8.91 -10.60
C GLN A 46 -6.63 -10.32 -11.12
N SER A 47 -5.70 -10.44 -12.06
CA SER A 47 -5.23 -11.73 -12.57
C SER A 47 -4.55 -12.55 -11.49
N GLU A 48 -3.74 -11.91 -10.64
CA GLU A 48 -3.07 -12.55 -9.53
C GLU A 48 -4.09 -13.12 -8.53
N ALA A 49 -5.14 -12.35 -8.21
CA ALA A 49 -6.25 -12.79 -7.36
C ALA A 49 -6.97 -14.03 -7.91
N GLN A 50 -7.20 -14.08 -9.23
CA GLN A 50 -7.80 -15.23 -9.90
C GLN A 50 -6.88 -16.46 -9.86
N GLU A 51 -5.57 -16.28 -10.11
CA GLU A 51 -4.59 -17.36 -10.07
C GLU A 51 -4.44 -17.95 -8.66
N TYR A 52 -4.47 -17.10 -7.61
CA TYR A 52 -4.48 -17.57 -6.22
C TYR A 52 -5.73 -18.38 -5.88
N ALA A 53 -6.91 -17.90 -6.29
CA ALA A 53 -8.17 -18.64 -6.09
C ALA A 53 -8.13 -19.99 -6.81
N LEU A 54 -7.59 -20.04 -8.03
CA LEU A 54 -7.48 -21.27 -8.81
C LEU A 54 -6.48 -22.27 -8.20
N LEU A 55 -5.33 -21.77 -7.72
CA LEU A 55 -4.35 -22.61 -7.02
C LEU A 55 -4.95 -23.15 -5.71
N LYS A 56 -5.71 -22.35 -4.96
CA LYS A 56 -6.37 -22.80 -3.74
C LYS A 56 -7.45 -23.84 -4.01
N ALA A 57 -8.21 -23.68 -5.09
CA ALA A 57 -9.18 -24.69 -5.54
C ALA A 57 -8.50 -26.03 -5.83
N ALA A 58 -7.32 -26.00 -6.45
CA ALA A 58 -6.54 -27.21 -6.70
C ALA A 58 -6.02 -27.86 -5.41
N GLU A 59 -5.48 -27.07 -4.47
CA GLU A 59 -5.07 -27.58 -3.14
C GLU A 59 -6.24 -28.28 -2.43
N VAL A 60 -7.38 -27.59 -2.29
CA VAL A 60 -8.57 -28.13 -1.62
C VAL A 60 -9.07 -29.41 -2.30
N THR A 61 -8.98 -29.48 -3.63
CA THR A 61 -9.37 -30.69 -4.37
C THR A 61 -8.48 -31.88 -4.01
N MET A 62 -7.16 -31.67 -3.95
CA MET A 62 -6.20 -32.71 -3.58
C MET A 62 -6.35 -33.11 -2.11
N ASP A 63 -6.55 -32.13 -1.23
CA ASP A 63 -6.73 -32.36 0.21
C ASP A 63 -8.02 -33.16 0.51
N SER A 64 -9.08 -32.94 -0.27
CA SER A 64 -10.32 -33.72 -0.21
C SER A 64 -10.22 -35.10 -0.86
N GLY A 65 -9.06 -35.50 -1.40
CA GLY A 65 -8.85 -36.82 -2.02
C GLY A 65 -9.40 -36.96 -3.45
N TYR A 66 -9.67 -35.84 -4.10
CA TYR A 66 -10.13 -35.77 -5.48
C TYR A 66 -8.99 -35.31 -6.41
N ARG A 67 -9.18 -35.49 -7.73
CA ARG A 67 -8.16 -35.09 -8.73
C ARG A 67 -8.64 -33.95 -9.61
N TYR A 68 -9.93 -33.91 -9.91
CA TYR A 68 -10.50 -32.97 -10.86
C TYR A 68 -11.47 -32.04 -10.13
N PHE A 69 -11.58 -30.81 -10.60
CA PHE A 69 -12.63 -29.90 -10.16
C PHE A 69 -13.19 -29.09 -11.32
N VAL A 70 -14.43 -28.65 -11.17
CA VAL A 70 -15.14 -27.78 -12.12
C VAL A 70 -15.54 -26.52 -11.37
N ILE A 71 -15.28 -25.35 -11.96
CA ILE A 71 -15.78 -24.08 -11.44
C ILE A 71 -17.25 -23.97 -11.84
N THR A 72 -18.15 -24.04 -10.86
CA THR A 72 -19.61 -23.97 -11.07
C THR A 72 -20.13 -22.54 -10.99
N ASN A 73 -19.45 -21.68 -10.24
CA ASN A 73 -19.75 -20.26 -10.16
C ASN A 73 -18.47 -19.45 -9.94
N ALA A 74 -18.42 -18.24 -10.51
CA ALA A 74 -17.37 -17.27 -10.26
C ALA A 74 -17.97 -15.88 -10.14
N GLN A 75 -17.57 -15.14 -9.11
CA GLN A 75 -17.99 -13.77 -8.86
C GLN A 75 -16.77 -12.87 -8.64
N ASP A 76 -16.82 -11.69 -9.25
CA ASP A 76 -15.88 -10.61 -8.94
C ASP A 76 -16.32 -9.90 -7.65
N LYS A 77 -15.38 -9.75 -6.71
CA LYS A 77 -15.54 -9.10 -5.40
C LYS A 77 -14.56 -7.94 -5.21
N THR A 78 -14.04 -7.39 -6.31
CA THR A 78 -13.18 -6.22 -6.35
C THR A 78 -13.84 -5.03 -5.66
N LYS A 79 -13.08 -4.35 -4.80
CA LYS A 79 -13.52 -3.16 -4.07
C LYS A 79 -12.73 -1.95 -4.54
N THR A 80 -13.44 -0.92 -4.98
CA THR A 80 -12.85 0.38 -5.33
C THR A 80 -13.15 1.38 -4.21
N ARG A 81 -12.13 2.09 -3.75
CA ARG A 81 -12.22 3.15 -2.74
C ARG A 81 -11.64 4.44 -3.29
N HIS A 82 -12.33 5.54 -3.04
CA HIS A 82 -11.90 6.88 -3.43
C HIS A 82 -11.54 7.69 -2.18
N TYR A 83 -10.42 8.39 -2.23
CA TYR A 83 -9.98 9.30 -1.19
C TYR A 83 -9.60 10.63 -1.83
N THR A 84 -10.25 11.72 -1.42
CA THR A 84 -9.95 13.06 -1.92
C THR A 84 -9.07 13.76 -0.90
N SER A 85 -7.88 14.21 -1.31
CA SER A 85 -7.03 15.03 -0.45
C SER A 85 -7.72 16.39 -0.21
N PRO A 86 -7.67 16.95 1.01
CA PRO A 86 -8.15 18.30 1.25
C PRO A 86 -7.43 19.31 0.35
N GLU A 87 -8.14 20.35 -0.07
CA GLU A 87 -7.52 21.53 -0.66
C GLU A 87 -6.76 22.28 0.43
N THR A 88 -5.51 22.66 0.17
CA THR A 88 -4.70 23.44 1.12
C THR A 88 -4.36 24.79 0.51
N THR A 89 -4.66 25.85 1.25
CA THR A 89 -4.33 27.23 0.87
C THR A 89 -3.35 27.79 1.89
N ASP A 90 -2.13 28.04 1.45
CA ASP A 90 -1.12 28.71 2.27
C ASP A 90 -1.08 30.19 1.88
N SER A 91 -1.38 31.08 2.82
CA SER A 91 -1.28 32.53 2.63
C SER A 91 -0.15 33.11 3.48
N SER A 92 0.72 33.88 2.83
CA SER A 92 1.74 34.68 3.50
C SER A 92 1.42 36.15 3.29
N THR A 93 1.37 36.91 4.38
CA THR A 93 1.16 38.36 4.34
C THR A 93 2.42 39.04 4.82
N TYR A 94 3.01 39.85 3.94
CA TYR A 94 4.09 40.74 4.28
C TYR A 94 3.55 42.16 4.46
N SER A 95 3.74 42.72 5.64
CA SER A 95 3.39 44.11 5.94
C SER A 95 4.65 44.91 6.26
N SER A 96 4.74 46.10 5.67
CA SER A 96 5.78 47.07 5.99
C SER A 96 5.14 48.38 6.39
N ALA A 97 5.57 48.93 7.52
CA ALA A 97 5.13 50.20 8.04
C ALA A 97 6.35 51.10 8.20
N TYR A 98 6.29 52.29 7.60
CA TYR A 98 7.30 53.32 7.77
C TYR A 98 6.69 54.43 8.64
N GLY A 99 7.38 54.75 9.74
CA GLY A 99 7.00 55.83 10.64
C GLY A 99 8.21 56.73 10.90
N THR A 100 8.03 58.04 10.72
CA THR A 100 9.05 59.04 11.06
C THR A 100 8.78 59.55 12.47
N SER A 101 9.76 59.42 13.37
CA SER A 101 9.71 59.97 14.73
C SER A 101 10.66 61.17 14.83
N ASN A 102 10.17 62.30 15.32
CA ASN A 102 10.98 63.49 15.59
C ASN A 102 11.05 63.68 17.12
N THR A 103 12.26 63.69 17.67
CA THR A 103 12.55 63.85 19.09
C THR A 103 12.73 65.32 19.48
N ASN A 104 12.06 65.75 20.55
CA ASN A 104 12.25 67.08 21.12
C ASN A 104 13.62 67.18 21.82
N LEU A 105 14.43 68.16 21.43
CA LEU A 105 15.68 68.52 22.09
C LEU A 105 15.42 69.60 23.13
N THR A 106 15.80 69.36 24.38
CA THR A 106 15.76 70.38 25.45
C THR A 106 17.19 70.79 25.77
N ALA A 107 17.57 72.00 25.36
CA ALA A 107 18.84 72.62 25.76
C ALA A 107 18.55 73.69 26.82
N SER A 108 19.13 73.54 28.01
CA SER A 108 19.07 74.56 29.06
C SER A 108 20.42 75.27 29.14
N LEU A 109 20.41 76.58 28.99
CA LEU A 109 21.51 77.45 29.37
C LEU A 109 21.06 78.28 30.58
N TYR A 110 21.89 78.29 31.61
CA TYR A 110 21.62 78.86 32.93
C TYR A 110 21.18 80.33 32.84
N GLY A 111 19.97 80.65 33.33
CA GLY A 111 19.54 82.03 33.64
C GLY A 111 18.23 82.53 32.99
N ASN A 112 17.74 81.93 31.91
CA ASN A 112 16.43 82.25 31.31
C ASN A 112 16.04 81.13 30.33
N THR A 113 14.94 80.38 30.53
CA THR A 113 14.56 79.29 29.60
C THR A 113 13.08 79.30 29.24
N ILE A 114 12.82 79.27 27.93
CA ILE A 114 11.52 79.26 27.25
C ILE A 114 11.02 77.80 27.16
N THR A 115 9.73 77.57 27.44
CA THR A 115 9.08 76.26 27.27
C THR A 115 8.07 76.33 26.11
N GLY A 116 8.30 75.55 25.05
CA GLY A 116 7.37 75.42 23.93
C GLY A 116 6.88 73.97 23.80
N ASN A 117 5.58 73.77 23.65
CA ASN A 117 4.97 72.45 23.46
C ASN A 117 4.48 72.29 22.02
N ALA A 118 5.08 71.38 21.26
CA ALA A 118 4.66 71.04 19.90
C ALA A 118 3.88 69.71 19.92
N THR A 119 2.63 69.72 19.46
CA THR A 119 1.79 68.51 19.31
C THR A 119 1.66 68.18 17.82
N THR A 120 1.94 66.94 17.44
CA THR A 120 1.79 66.46 16.04
C THR A 120 0.85 65.27 15.96
N ASN A 121 0.13 65.16 14.83
CA ASN A 121 -0.81 64.07 14.53
C ASN A 121 -0.15 63.15 13.49
N THR A 122 0.15 61.91 13.84
CA THR A 122 0.87 60.96 12.97
C THR A 122 -0.12 60.17 12.11
N GLN A 123 0.06 60.13 10.79
CA GLN A 123 -0.60 59.13 9.94
C GLN A 123 0.43 58.15 9.41
N VAL A 124 0.34 56.91 9.85
CA VAL A 124 1.17 55.80 9.39
C VAL A 124 0.54 55.22 8.12
N TYR A 125 1.28 55.23 7.01
CA TYR A 125 0.91 54.50 5.80
C TYR A 125 1.75 53.23 5.70
N GLY A 126 1.08 52.08 5.65
CA GLY A 126 1.70 50.78 5.45
C GLY A 126 1.15 50.11 4.20
N ASN A 127 2.00 49.37 3.49
CA ASN A 127 1.57 48.50 2.40
C ASN A 127 1.59 47.05 2.90
N SER A 128 0.54 46.30 2.58
CA SER A 128 0.37 44.89 2.94
C SER A 128 0.16 44.08 1.67
N THR A 129 1.06 43.16 1.38
CA THR A 129 0.95 42.26 0.23
C THR A 129 0.68 40.85 0.74
N THR A 130 -0.43 40.27 0.30
CA THR A 130 -0.79 38.88 0.60
C THR A 130 -0.56 38.04 -0.64
N THR A 131 0.26 36.99 -0.51
CA THR A 131 0.46 35.97 -1.55
C THR A 131 -0.13 34.66 -1.05
N SER A 132 -1.08 34.11 -1.80
CA SER A 132 -1.72 32.83 -1.49
C SER A 132 -1.33 31.80 -2.54
N THR A 133 -0.89 30.62 -2.10
CA THR A 133 -0.65 29.44 -2.94
C THR A 133 -1.68 28.38 -2.60
N THR A 134 -2.49 27.98 -3.58
CA THR A 134 -3.51 26.94 -3.41
C THR A 134 -3.04 25.65 -4.07
N LYS A 135 -3.14 24.52 -3.35
CA LYS A 135 -2.98 23.18 -3.91
C LYS A 135 -4.36 22.55 -4.00
N ALA A 136 -4.81 22.33 -5.23
CA ALA A 136 -6.12 21.72 -5.50
C ALA A 136 -6.23 20.32 -4.90
N ALA A 137 -7.43 19.97 -4.47
CA ALA A 137 -7.78 18.62 -4.02
C ALA A 137 -7.48 17.57 -5.12
N GLN A 138 -6.88 16.44 -4.74
CA GLN A 138 -6.59 15.32 -5.63
C GLN A 138 -7.42 14.10 -5.26
N LEU A 139 -8.02 13.46 -6.26
CA LEU A 139 -8.76 12.20 -6.10
C LEU A 139 -7.79 11.01 -6.25
N HIS A 140 -7.64 10.23 -5.19
CA HIS A 140 -6.89 8.97 -5.18
C HIS A 140 -7.85 7.78 -5.24
N THR A 141 -7.66 6.90 -6.22
CA THR A 141 -8.46 5.68 -6.38
C THR A 141 -7.62 4.46 -6.00
N TYR A 142 -8.14 3.68 -5.05
CA TYR A 142 -7.54 2.44 -4.58
C TYR A 142 -8.43 1.27 -4.99
N VAL A 143 -7.88 0.32 -5.74
CA VAL A 143 -8.58 -0.89 -6.19
C VAL A 143 -8.03 -2.08 -5.43
N SER A 144 -8.87 -2.83 -4.72
CA SER A 144 -8.50 -4.07 -4.04
C SER A 144 -9.22 -5.23 -4.74
N PRO A 145 -8.54 -6.04 -5.58
CA PRO A 145 -9.19 -7.11 -6.32
C PRO A 145 -9.70 -8.19 -5.37
N GLY A 146 -10.81 -8.82 -5.74
CA GLY A 146 -11.36 -9.94 -5.00
C GLY A 146 -12.07 -10.88 -5.93
N VAL A 147 -11.99 -12.17 -5.64
CA VAL A 147 -12.62 -13.22 -6.43
C VAL A 147 -13.26 -14.22 -5.50
N ASP A 148 -14.40 -14.75 -5.91
CA ASP A 148 -15.13 -15.77 -5.17
C ASP A 148 -15.56 -16.84 -6.17
N VAL A 149 -15.07 -18.07 -6.00
CA VAL A 149 -15.36 -19.19 -6.89
C VAL A 149 -15.98 -20.33 -6.12
N LEU A 150 -17.04 -20.90 -6.68
CA LEU A 150 -17.62 -22.15 -6.22
C LEU A 150 -17.10 -23.26 -7.12
N ILE A 151 -16.54 -24.30 -6.50
CA ILE A 151 -16.02 -25.47 -7.20
C ILE A 151 -16.78 -26.71 -6.79
N LYS A 152 -16.86 -27.64 -7.73
CA LYS A 152 -17.31 -29.01 -7.49
C LYS A 152 -16.18 -29.98 -7.81
N THR A 153 -15.87 -30.90 -6.91
CA THR A 153 -14.74 -31.84 -7.02
C THR A 153 -15.18 -33.20 -7.55
N TYR A 154 -14.26 -33.90 -8.20
CA TYR A 154 -14.51 -35.19 -8.87
C TYR A 154 -13.28 -36.10 -8.79
N LYS A 155 -13.54 -37.39 -8.57
CA LYS A 155 -12.51 -38.43 -8.55
C LYS A 155 -12.13 -38.85 -9.96
N GLU A 156 -13.13 -39.02 -10.80
CA GLU A 156 -12.98 -39.36 -12.22
C GLU A 156 -13.07 -38.10 -13.08
N LYS A 157 -12.48 -38.17 -14.27
CA LYS A 157 -12.40 -37.04 -15.19
C LYS A 157 -13.80 -36.67 -15.71
N PRO A 158 -14.29 -35.45 -15.46
CA PRO A 158 -15.57 -34.97 -16.01
C PRO A 158 -15.52 -34.82 -17.54
N SER A 159 -16.69 -34.81 -18.18
CA SER A 159 -16.83 -34.78 -19.64
C SER A 159 -16.34 -33.46 -20.27
N VAL A 160 -16.56 -32.32 -19.61
CA VAL A 160 -16.17 -30.98 -20.08
C VAL A 160 -15.87 -30.05 -18.91
N GLY A 161 -15.08 -28.99 -19.17
CA GLY A 161 -14.94 -27.85 -18.26
C GLY A 161 -14.23 -28.15 -16.93
N TYR A 162 -13.37 -29.17 -16.89
CA TYR A 162 -12.64 -29.55 -15.68
C TYR A 162 -11.20 -29.02 -15.67
N PHE A 163 -10.66 -28.89 -14.46
CA PHE A 163 -9.25 -28.63 -14.19
C PHE A 163 -8.64 -29.85 -13.49
N ASP A 164 -7.42 -30.23 -13.88
CA ASP A 164 -6.62 -31.22 -13.15
C ASP A 164 -5.84 -30.50 -12.05
N SER A 165 -6.14 -30.83 -10.79
CA SER A 165 -5.53 -30.19 -9.61
C SER A 165 -4.01 -30.35 -9.56
N GLU A 166 -3.46 -31.47 -10.03
CA GLU A 166 -2.00 -31.69 -10.06
C GLU A 166 -1.32 -30.75 -11.07
N GLN A 167 -1.93 -30.58 -12.24
CA GLN A 167 -1.40 -29.70 -13.29
C GLN A 167 -1.45 -28.23 -12.87
N ILE A 168 -2.56 -27.81 -12.27
CA ILE A 168 -2.72 -26.45 -11.75
C ILE A 168 -1.68 -26.19 -10.66
N THR A 169 -1.53 -27.08 -9.69
CA THR A 169 -0.58 -26.92 -8.58
C THR A 169 0.86 -26.87 -9.09
N LYS A 170 1.22 -27.71 -10.07
CA LYS A 170 2.55 -27.71 -10.69
C LYS A 170 2.85 -26.39 -11.40
N TYR A 171 1.90 -25.87 -12.17
CA TYR A 171 2.08 -24.65 -12.97
C TYR A 171 1.99 -23.37 -12.12
N LEU A 172 0.91 -23.21 -11.35
CA LEU A 172 0.66 -22.01 -10.55
C LEU A 172 1.38 -22.02 -9.21
N GLY A 173 1.52 -23.18 -8.55
CA GLY A 173 2.19 -23.27 -7.25
C GLY A 173 3.62 -22.76 -7.32
N SER A 174 4.35 -23.15 -8.37
CA SER A 174 5.74 -22.71 -8.58
C SER A 174 5.87 -21.26 -9.06
N LYS A 175 4.81 -20.69 -9.64
CA LYS A 175 4.72 -19.27 -10.05
C LYS A 175 4.42 -18.36 -8.87
N LEU A 176 3.38 -18.67 -8.11
CA LEU A 176 2.84 -17.84 -7.03
C LEU A 176 3.53 -18.06 -5.69
N ASN A 177 4.02 -19.28 -5.43
CA ASN A 177 4.71 -19.59 -4.18
C ASN A 177 5.82 -20.63 -4.41
N PRO A 178 6.94 -20.19 -5.01
CA PRO A 178 8.09 -21.04 -5.30
C PRO A 178 8.74 -21.67 -4.07
N ASP A 179 8.47 -21.14 -2.87
CA ASP A 179 9.03 -21.65 -1.62
C ASP A 179 8.30 -22.92 -1.15
N ARG A 180 6.98 -23.02 -1.34
CA ARG A 180 6.17 -24.22 -1.02
C ARG A 180 6.22 -25.30 -2.10
N TRP A 181 6.21 -24.91 -3.38
CA TRP A 181 6.09 -25.87 -4.51
C TRP A 181 7.37 -26.03 -5.35
N GLY A 182 8.46 -25.37 -4.97
CA GLY A 182 9.71 -25.38 -5.70
C GLY A 182 9.68 -24.45 -6.92
N LYS A 183 10.87 -23.95 -7.32
CA LYS A 183 11.02 -23.08 -8.48
C LYS A 183 10.79 -23.87 -9.77
N THR A 184 9.81 -23.50 -10.58
CA THR A 184 9.78 -23.92 -11.99
C THR A 184 10.96 -23.29 -12.73
N ALA A 185 11.41 -23.92 -13.81
CA ALA A 185 12.53 -23.46 -14.63
C ALA A 185 12.40 -22.00 -15.13
N ALA A 186 11.18 -21.44 -15.14
CA ALA A 186 10.92 -20.04 -15.49
C ALA A 186 11.40 -19.01 -14.44
N THR A 187 11.54 -19.40 -13.17
CA THR A 187 11.99 -18.51 -12.07
C THR A 187 13.52 -18.43 -11.95
N LYS A 188 14.26 -18.96 -12.94
CA LYS A 188 15.69 -18.67 -13.15
C LYS A 188 15.91 -17.39 -13.97
N LYS A 189 15.06 -16.36 -13.86
CA LYS A 189 15.40 -15.05 -14.45
C LYS A 189 16.37 -14.29 -13.53
N LYS A 190 17.63 -14.31 -13.96
CA LYS A 190 18.77 -13.41 -13.66
C LYS A 190 18.64 -12.57 -12.38
N LYS A 191 19.44 -12.92 -11.37
CA LYS A 191 19.97 -11.92 -10.43
C LYS A 191 20.72 -10.86 -11.25
N PHE A 192 20.09 -9.73 -11.53
CA PHE A 192 20.76 -8.57 -12.12
C PHE A 192 21.76 -8.07 -11.07
N ASN A 193 23.05 -8.33 -11.32
CA ASN A 193 24.11 -7.94 -10.42
C ASN A 193 24.44 -6.46 -10.61
N TYR A 194 23.91 -5.62 -9.73
CA TYR A 194 24.16 -4.17 -9.70
C TYR A 194 25.64 -3.80 -9.45
N LYS A 195 26.52 -4.73 -9.06
CA LYS A 195 27.96 -4.44 -8.93
C LYS A 195 28.70 -4.29 -10.26
N ALA A 196 28.10 -4.65 -11.40
CA ALA A 196 28.75 -4.53 -12.71
C ALA A 196 28.58 -3.13 -13.36
N LEU A 197 27.67 -2.28 -12.86
CA LEU A 197 27.39 -0.96 -13.45
C LEU A 197 28.13 0.20 -12.77
N GLY A 198 28.79 -0.01 -11.62
CA GLY A 198 29.49 1.03 -10.87
C GLY A 198 30.94 1.29 -11.26
N LYS A 199 31.52 0.56 -12.23
CA LYS A 199 32.94 0.73 -12.63
C LYS A 199 33.17 1.28 -14.04
N ALA A 200 32.10 1.57 -14.79
CA ALA A 200 32.22 2.11 -16.15
C ALA A 200 31.95 3.62 -16.26
N MET A 201 31.82 4.34 -15.13
CA MET A 201 31.46 5.77 -15.11
C MET A 201 32.44 6.65 -14.30
N LEU A 202 33.68 6.21 -14.10
CA LEU A 202 34.76 7.02 -13.53
C LEU A 202 36.10 6.70 -14.23
N THR A 203 36.20 7.10 -15.48
CA THR A 203 37.47 7.40 -16.15
C THR A 203 37.17 8.43 -17.24
N GLN A 204 37.18 9.70 -16.84
CA GLN A 204 37.73 10.76 -17.68
C GLN A 204 39.24 10.80 -17.43
#